data_AF-A0A7I8VGK9-F1
#
_entry.id   AF-A0A7I8VGK9-F1
#
_cell.length_a   1.000
_cell.length_b   1.000
_cell.length_c   1.000
_cell.angle_alpha   90.00
_cell.angle_beta   90.00
_cell.angle_gamma   90.00
#
_symmetry.space_group_name_H-M   'P 1'
#
loop_
_entity.id
_entity.type
_entity.pdbx_description
1 polymer ?
#
loop_
_entity_poly.entity_id
_entity_poly.type
_entity_poly.pdbx_seq_one_letter_code
_entity_poly.pdbx_strand_id
1 'polypeptide(L)'
;MGMLREGVRLDRVRGGRQKYKRVGECVTPIINSVVKKSYTAAENDCHRMVAALNAIEPDKVFAIPDPSLPDGEYKLNVTLSDLADRELVATIGWAKQVPG
;
A
#
# COMPACT_ATOMS: atom_id res chain seq x y z
N MET A 1 -62.24 -2.06 2.43
CA MET A 1 -61.55 -3.37 2.41
C MET A 1 -60.12 -3.17 1.93
N GLY A 2 -59.17 -3.02 2.86
CA GLY A 2 -57.76 -2.74 2.53
C GLY A 2 -57.01 -4.03 2.21
N MET A 3 -56.34 -4.08 1.05
CA MET A 3 -55.68 -5.25 0.50
C MET A 3 -54.39 -5.59 1.27
N LEU A 4 -54.42 -6.59 2.16
CA LEU A 4 -53.20 -7.30 2.58
C LEU A 4 -52.89 -8.34 1.50
N ARG A 5 -51.83 -8.13 0.72
CA ARG A 5 -51.36 -9.14 -0.23
C ARG A 5 -50.67 -10.26 0.54
N GLU A 6 -50.96 -11.50 0.17
CA GLU A 6 -50.36 -12.71 0.74
C GLU A 6 -48.82 -12.62 0.69
N GLY A 7 -48.15 -12.84 1.83
CA GLY A 7 -46.70 -12.66 2.00
C GLY A 7 -46.29 -11.44 2.84
N VAL A 8 -47.22 -10.54 3.16
CA VAL A 8 -46.98 -9.45 4.13
C VAL A 8 -47.09 -10.02 5.55
N ARG A 9 -45.96 -10.26 6.21
CA ARG A 9 -45.91 -10.66 7.63
C ARG A 9 -46.52 -9.55 8.49
N LEU A 10 -47.56 -9.87 9.26
CA LEU A 10 -48.27 -8.94 10.15
C LEU A 10 -47.38 -8.38 11.27
N ASP A 11 -46.35 -9.13 11.67
CA ASP A 11 -45.43 -8.79 12.76
C ASP A 11 -44.13 -8.18 12.25
N ARG A 12 -44.24 -7.15 11.39
CA ARG A 12 -43.06 -6.45 10.86
C ARG A 12 -42.58 -5.43 11.88
N VAL A 13 -41.66 -5.82 12.76
CA VAL A 13 -40.88 -4.87 13.56
C VAL A 13 -40.06 -3.93 12.65
N ARG A 14 -39.92 -2.67 13.06
CA ARG A 14 -39.23 -1.62 12.28
C ARG A 14 -37.74 -1.95 12.14
N GLY A 15 -37.35 -2.49 10.98
CA GLY A 15 -35.95 -2.75 10.64
C GLY A 15 -35.77 -4.03 9.83
N GLY A 16 -36.11 -3.97 8.55
CA GLY A 16 -35.96 -5.09 7.61
C GLY A 16 -35.04 -4.75 6.46
N ARG A 17 -34.02 -5.59 6.28
CA ARG A 17 -33.18 -5.73 5.07
C ARG A 17 -32.31 -4.52 4.72
N GLN A 18 -31.17 -4.45 5.39
CA GLN A 18 -30.03 -3.65 4.95
C GLN A 18 -29.08 -4.54 4.12
N LYS A 19 -29.53 -4.97 2.93
CA LYS A 19 -28.64 -5.56 1.94
C LYS A 19 -28.12 -4.39 1.12
N TYR A 20 -26.83 -4.08 1.26
CA TYR A 20 -26.12 -2.89 0.75
C TYR A 20 -26.35 -1.60 1.56
N LYS A 21 -25.47 -1.33 2.55
CA LYS A 21 -25.35 0.00 3.16
C LYS A 21 -24.27 0.76 2.39
N ARG A 22 -24.60 1.89 1.76
CA ARG A 22 -23.62 2.83 1.22
C ARG A 22 -23.09 3.66 2.38
N VAL A 23 -21.76 3.68 2.52
CA VAL A 23 -21.05 4.48 3.51
C VAL A 23 -21.44 5.93 3.27
N GLY A 24 -22.19 6.55 4.18
CA GLY A 24 -22.66 7.92 3.99
C GLY A 24 -23.37 8.52 5.18
N GLU A 25 -24.43 7.91 5.70
CA GLU A 25 -25.28 8.61 6.69
C GLU A 25 -26.01 7.62 7.62
N CYS A 26 -25.40 7.30 8.76
CA CYS A 26 -26.02 7.20 10.09
C CYS A 26 -25.02 6.52 11.02
N VAL A 27 -24.54 7.27 12.00
CA VAL A 27 -23.38 6.90 12.81
C VAL A 27 -23.82 6.78 14.27
N THR A 28 -23.96 5.55 14.74
CA THR A 28 -24.06 5.25 16.17
C THR A 28 -22.66 5.35 16.81
N PRO A 29 -22.54 5.78 18.08
CA PRO A 29 -21.24 6.08 18.71
C PRO A 29 -20.33 4.85 18.86
N ILE A 30 -20.89 3.64 18.93
CA ILE A 30 -20.11 2.39 19.05
C ILE A 30 -19.36 2.09 17.74
N ILE A 31 -20.01 2.30 16.59
CA ILE A 31 -19.39 2.06 15.27
C ILE A 31 -18.24 3.05 15.06
N ASN A 32 -18.37 4.31 15.49
CA ASN A 32 -17.30 5.29 15.42
C ASN A 32 -16.04 4.88 16.19
N SER A 33 -16.18 4.25 17.36
CA SER A 33 -15.01 3.81 18.14
C SER A 33 -14.26 2.66 17.47
N VAL A 34 -14.99 1.70 16.89
CA VAL A 34 -14.40 0.55 16.19
C VAL A 34 -13.77 0.98 14.87
N VAL A 35 -14.46 1.84 14.12
CA VAL A 35 -14.00 2.38 12.83
C VAL A 35 -12.77 3.28 13.01
N LYS A 36 -12.75 4.16 14.04
CA LYS A 36 -11.55 4.96 14.37
C LYS A 36 -10.37 4.09 14.81
N LYS A 37 -10.63 2.99 15.54
CA LYS A 37 -9.58 2.05 15.98
C LYS A 37 -9.00 1.25 14.81
N SER A 38 -9.80 0.93 13.79
CA SER A 38 -9.32 0.27 12.57
C SER A 38 -8.57 1.21 11.62
N TYR A 39 -8.97 2.48 11.51
CA TYR A 39 -8.20 3.47 10.73
C TYR A 39 -6.83 3.74 11.36
N THR A 40 -6.77 3.92 12.68
CA THR A 40 -5.49 4.12 13.39
C THR A 40 -4.59 2.88 13.35
N ALA A 41 -5.15 1.66 13.40
CA ALA A 41 -4.36 0.44 13.24
C ALA A 41 -3.75 0.31 11.83
N ALA A 42 -4.52 0.58 10.78
CA ALA A 42 -4.03 0.58 9.40
C ALA A 42 -2.99 1.68 9.15
N GLU A 43 -3.19 2.89 9.69
CA GLU A 43 -2.20 3.97 9.64
C GLU A 43 -0.90 3.60 10.37
N ASN A 44 -1.00 2.92 11.52
CA ASN A 44 0.16 2.42 12.25
C ASN A 44 0.92 1.35 11.45
N ASP A 45 0.22 0.46 10.74
CA ASP A 45 0.87 -0.55 9.88
C ASP A 45 1.56 0.08 8.67
N CYS A 46 0.94 1.09 8.03
CA CYS A 46 1.59 1.87 6.98
C CYS A 46 2.86 2.58 7.49
N HIS A 47 2.78 3.20 8.67
CA HIS A 47 3.94 3.87 9.27
C HIS A 47 5.07 2.87 9.61
N ARG A 48 4.72 1.67 10.08
CA ARG A 48 5.69 0.60 10.32
C ARG A 48 6.32 0.08 9.03
N MET A 49 5.55 -0.05 7.96
CA MET A 49 6.06 -0.44 6.64
C MET A 49 7.04 0.60 6.10
N VAL A 50 6.68 1.88 6.14
CA VAL A 50 7.58 2.97 5.71
C VAL A 50 8.86 2.99 6.53
N ALA A 51 8.76 2.84 7.86
CA ALA A 51 9.93 2.78 8.72
C ALA A 51 10.83 1.57 8.40
N ALA A 52 10.24 0.40 8.10
CA ALA A 52 10.99 -0.79 7.71
C ALA A 52 11.71 -0.61 6.38
N LEU A 53 11.04 -0.04 5.36
CA LEU A 53 11.63 0.24 4.05
C LEU A 53 12.80 1.24 4.16
N ASN A 54 12.61 2.33 4.90
CA ASN A 54 13.67 3.32 5.14
C ASN A 54 14.89 2.73 5.86
N ALA A 55 14.69 1.72 6.70
CA ALA A 55 15.77 1.08 7.45
C ALA A 55 16.63 0.14 6.58
N ILE A 56 16.12 -0.32 5.44
CA ILE A 56 16.82 -1.24 4.54
C ILE A 56 17.32 -0.56 3.27
N GLU A 57 17.13 0.75 3.11
CA GLU A 57 17.53 1.50 1.91
C GLU A 57 18.99 1.21 1.52
N PRO A 58 19.27 0.90 0.24
CA PRO A 58 20.63 0.63 -0.21
C PRO A 58 21.55 1.85 -0.09
N ASP A 59 22.83 1.59 0.13
CA ASP A 59 23.85 2.63 0.03
C ASP A 59 23.93 3.18 -1.40
N LYS A 60 24.27 4.47 -1.51
CA LYS A 60 24.44 5.13 -2.81
C LYS A 60 25.58 4.49 -3.59
N VAL A 61 25.27 4.07 -4.82
CA VAL A 61 26.26 3.57 -5.77
C VAL A 61 26.72 4.73 -6.65
N PHE A 62 28.03 4.91 -6.77
CA PHE A 62 28.61 5.96 -7.61
C PHE A 62 29.18 5.39 -8.90
N ALA A 63 29.10 6.18 -9.97
CA ALA A 63 29.77 5.89 -11.23
C ALA A 63 31.29 5.88 -11.03
N ILE A 64 31.98 4.94 -11.66
CA ILE A 64 33.44 4.81 -11.60
C ILE A 64 33.96 4.81 -13.05
N PRO A 65 34.04 5.98 -13.70
CA PRO A 65 34.54 6.06 -15.06
C PRO A 65 36.05 5.73 -15.09
N ASP A 66 36.46 4.89 -16.03
CA ASP A 66 37.87 4.55 -16.21
C ASP A 66 38.66 5.77 -16.73
N PRO A 67 39.65 6.28 -15.97
CA PRO A 67 40.44 7.44 -16.38
C PRO A 67 41.34 7.16 -17.60
N SER A 68 41.59 5.90 -17.94
CA SER A 68 42.41 5.51 -19.09
C SER A 68 41.66 5.56 -20.43
N LEU A 69 40.32 5.53 -20.39
CA LEU A 69 39.50 5.61 -21.60
C LEU A 69 39.32 7.07 -22.07
N PRO A 70 39.39 7.33 -23.39
CA PRO A 70 39.06 8.63 -23.93
C PRO A 70 37.58 8.96 -23.72
N ASP A 71 37.28 10.24 -23.55
CA ASP A 71 35.90 10.69 -23.39
C ASP A 71 35.10 10.47 -24.68
N GLY A 72 33.89 9.93 -24.54
CA GLY A 72 33.01 9.61 -25.66
C GLY A 72 31.91 8.62 -25.27
N GLU A 73 31.04 8.30 -26.23
CA GLU A 73 29.88 7.42 -26.01
C GLU A 73 30.28 6.03 -25.49
N TYR A 74 31.41 5.49 -25.96
CA TYR A 74 31.91 4.20 -25.47
C TYR A 74 32.19 4.22 -23.97
N LYS A 75 32.97 5.20 -23.49
CA LYS A 75 33.28 5.36 -22.06
C LYS A 75 32.03 5.60 -21.23
N LEU A 76 31.09 6.40 -21.74
CA LEU A 76 29.79 6.62 -21.11
C LEU A 76 29.02 5.30 -20.93
N ASN A 77 28.85 4.54 -22.02
CA ASN A 77 28.12 3.28 -22.00
C ASN A 77 28.76 2.26 -21.06
N VAL A 78 30.09 2.11 -21.10
CA VAL A 78 30.81 1.21 -20.18
C VAL A 78 30.58 1.62 -18.72
N THR A 79 30.68 2.92 -18.42
CA THR A 79 30.48 3.44 -17.06
C THR A 79 29.05 3.23 -16.57
N LEU A 80 28.05 3.45 -17.43
CA LEU A 80 26.64 3.25 -17.10
C LEU A 80 26.28 1.76 -16.95
N SER A 81 26.85 0.89 -17.80
CA SER A 81 26.67 -0.55 -17.66
C SER A 81 27.24 -1.07 -16.34
N ASP A 82 28.46 -0.69 -15.97
CA ASP A 82 29.05 -1.05 -14.67
C ASP A 82 28.23 -0.52 -13.48
N LEU A 83 27.78 0.74 -13.55
CA LEU A 83 26.93 1.32 -12.52
C LEU A 83 25.63 0.52 -12.36
N ALA A 84 24.95 0.23 -13.47
CA ALA A 84 23.68 -0.51 -13.47
C ALA A 84 23.86 -1.93 -12.92
N ASP A 85 24.93 -2.63 -13.30
CA ASP A 85 25.21 -3.98 -12.78
C ASP A 85 25.39 -3.98 -11.26
N ARG A 86 26.12 -3.01 -10.72
CA ARG A 86 26.30 -2.85 -9.26
C ARG A 86 25.00 -2.46 -8.55
N GLU A 87 24.21 -1.55 -9.13
CA GLU A 87 22.90 -1.17 -8.61
C GLU A 87 21.91 -2.35 -8.61
N LEU A 88 21.94 -3.21 -9.63
CA LEU A 88 21.09 -4.39 -9.70
C LEU A 88 21.39 -5.38 -8.57
N VAL A 89 22.66 -5.61 -8.26
CA VAL A 89 23.06 -6.46 -7.13
C VAL A 89 22.53 -5.89 -5.80
N ALA A 90 22.67 -4.58 -5.59
CA ALA A 90 22.14 -3.91 -4.41
C ALA A 90 20.60 -4.01 -4.33
N THR A 91 19.91 -3.78 -5.46
CA THR A 91 18.44 -3.85 -5.56
C THR A 91 17.93 -5.26 -5.27
N ILE A 92 18.60 -6.30 -5.77
CA ILE A 92 18.24 -7.70 -5.46
C ILE A 92 18.45 -8.00 -3.98
N GLY A 93 19.55 -7.51 -3.39
CA GLY A 93 19.81 -7.63 -1.96
C GLY A 93 18.77 -6.93 -1.09
N TRP A 94 18.33 -5.74 -1.50
CA TRP A 94 17.26 -4.97 -0.88
C TRP A 94 15.91 -5.68 -0.96
N ALA A 95 15.54 -6.18 -2.15
CA ALA A 95 14.26 -6.83 -2.38
C ALA A 95 14.04 -8.04 -1.47
N LYS A 96 15.11 -8.75 -1.10
CA LYS A 96 15.05 -9.88 -0.13
C LYS A 96 14.72 -9.47 1.29
N GLN A 97 14.94 -8.19 1.64
CA GLN A 97 14.71 -7.65 2.99
C GLN A 97 13.34 -6.97 3.13
N VAL A 98 12.66 -6.67 2.00
CA VAL A 98 11.32 -6.08 2.00
C VAL A 98 10.34 -7.00 2.74
N PRO A 99 9.63 -6.51 3.78
CA PRO A 99 8.64 -7.31 4.48
C PRO A 99 7.49 -7.72 3.55
N GLY A 100 7.24 -9.03 3.44
CA GLY A 100 6.20 -9.64 2.61
C GLY A 100 4.97 -10.07 3.39
#